data_AF-A0A433BEZ5-F1
#
_entry.id   AF-A0A433BEZ5-F1
#
_cell.length_a   1.000
_cell.length_b   1.000
_cell.length_c   1.000
_cell.angle_alpha   90.00
_cell.angle_beta   90.00
_cell.angle_gamma   90.00
#
_symmetry.space_group_name_H-M   'P 1'
#
loop_
_entity.id
_entity.type
_entity.pdbx_description
1 polymer ?
#
loop_
_entity_poly.entity_id
_entity_poly.type
_entity_poly.pdbx_seq_one_letter_code
_entity_poly.pdbx_strand_id
1 'polypeptide(L)'
;MELALPNRHALAALCDASEKRTIMASQDILDERGFKLWARDQRVTPTLQQRLLERKLKTPIESCLVAADGVTIFELHAQAQRFLGSNSPFALGLRPWADEVCKAIQHLPLHSVAQLMLTTVQALRPHVFEHAVQSMVLSGAMAMHQGQERYHVRLALLGGLLHDLGEMYVNPEYLDQHSELNSHRYRHVIVHPSFGALLLRRSTDYPATLATGIAEHHERADGSGYPKALHSSQISELGQHLGAVETICALAQQTPNRHFWSQACLSMRVIPGEYGAAALHFVSDLARKESTDSPAPGEPDCDAAERIQALQQIDAHLSRVMDQADGLRLKTVSPGVKAVAGRVIQRLANLRTAWNSAGLWAPEHLQNTAPVELDHLHRELEFRCRAAYRDSVWQEHALSDRDYLQLEPLWRCLQAGAADTETPVADTDLSTAELSARADGI
;
A
#
# COMPACT_ATOMS: atom_id res chain seq x y z
N MET A 1 -19.21 22.11 7.36
CA MET A 1 -18.09 21.28 6.90
C MET A 1 -16.84 22.12 7.07
N GLU A 2 -16.04 21.90 8.11
CA GLU A 2 -14.97 22.82 8.49
C GLU A 2 -13.81 22.80 7.49
N LEU A 3 -13.35 24.00 7.11
CA LEU A 3 -12.10 24.21 6.40
C LEU A 3 -10.97 23.83 7.36
N ALA A 4 -10.25 22.76 7.04
CA ALA A 4 -9.09 22.31 7.81
C ALA A 4 -7.86 23.16 7.46
N LEU A 5 -6.91 23.25 8.39
CA LEU A 5 -5.59 23.79 8.09
C LEU A 5 -4.93 22.99 6.95
N PRO A 6 -4.11 23.61 6.11
CA PRO A 6 -3.29 22.88 5.15
C PRO A 6 -2.47 21.80 5.86
N ASN A 7 -2.43 20.60 5.29
CA ASN A 7 -1.56 19.56 5.83
C ASN A 7 -0.09 20.03 5.70
N ARG A 8 0.62 20.10 6.83
CA ARG A 8 1.99 20.62 6.89
C ARG A 8 2.97 19.84 6.00
N HIS A 9 2.79 18.54 5.86
CA HIS A 9 3.69 17.67 5.09
C HIS A 9 3.47 17.84 3.59
N ALA A 10 2.21 17.87 3.15
CA ALA A 10 1.88 18.14 1.75
C ALA A 10 2.34 19.55 1.34
N LEU A 11 2.14 20.55 2.21
CA LEU A 11 2.60 21.91 1.96
C LEU A 11 4.13 22.01 1.90
N ALA A 12 4.84 21.37 2.84
CA ALA A 12 6.31 21.33 2.82
C ALA A 12 6.82 20.72 1.50
N ALA A 13 6.26 19.58 1.10
CA ALA A 13 6.65 18.93 -0.14
C ALA A 13 6.36 19.78 -1.40
N LEU A 14 5.23 20.50 -1.45
CA LEU A 14 4.95 21.45 -2.52
C LEU A 14 5.97 22.59 -2.57
N CYS A 15 6.38 23.11 -1.41
CA CYS A 15 7.42 24.13 -1.31
C CYS A 15 8.79 23.59 -1.74
N ASP A 16 9.21 22.42 -1.27
CA ASP A 16 10.48 21.81 -1.64
C ASP A 16 10.54 21.49 -3.14
N ALA A 17 9.45 20.99 -3.71
CA ALA A 17 9.36 20.75 -5.15
C ALA A 17 9.46 22.04 -5.97
N SER A 18 9.03 23.19 -5.43
CA SER A 18 9.10 24.48 -6.11
C SER A 18 10.52 25.01 -6.31
N GLU A 19 11.51 24.43 -5.62
CA GLU A 19 12.93 24.71 -5.85
C GLU A 19 13.43 24.10 -7.17
N LYS A 20 12.86 22.96 -7.58
CA LYS A 20 13.24 22.21 -8.79
C LYS A 20 12.25 22.40 -9.95
N ARG A 21 11.02 22.81 -9.65
CA ARG A 21 9.90 22.91 -10.59
C ARG A 21 9.25 24.28 -10.51
N THR A 22 8.62 24.68 -11.59
CA THR A 22 7.90 25.96 -11.70
C THR A 22 6.49 25.80 -11.15
N ILE A 23 6.36 25.83 -9.82
CA ILE A 23 5.07 25.80 -9.13
C ILE A 23 4.61 27.23 -8.83
N MET A 24 3.39 27.56 -9.26
CA MET A 24 2.83 28.91 -9.21
C MET A 24 1.39 28.90 -8.71
N ALA A 25 0.94 30.02 -8.15
CA ALA A 25 -0.46 30.21 -7.79
C ALA A 25 -1.31 30.44 -9.05
N SER A 26 -2.27 29.55 -9.32
CA SER A 26 -3.22 29.68 -10.44
C SER A 26 -4.31 30.73 -10.18
N GLN A 27 -4.50 31.10 -8.92
CA GLN A 27 -5.44 32.10 -8.43
C GLN A 27 -4.91 32.75 -7.15
N ASP A 28 -5.58 33.81 -6.68
CA ASP A 28 -5.26 34.38 -5.37
C ASP A 28 -5.52 33.36 -4.26
N ILE A 29 -4.54 33.15 -3.39
CA ILE A 29 -4.67 32.27 -2.22
C ILE A 29 -5.24 33.11 -1.08
N LEU A 30 -6.44 32.74 -0.62
CA LEU A 30 -7.19 33.47 0.39
C LEU A 30 -7.38 32.62 1.66
N ASP A 31 -7.33 33.26 2.82
CA ASP A 31 -7.80 32.62 4.06
C ASP A 31 -9.34 32.51 4.10
N GLU A 32 -9.87 31.81 5.10
CA GLU A 32 -11.32 31.61 5.30
C GLU A 32 -12.12 32.91 5.42
N ARG A 33 -11.46 34.01 5.82
CA ARG A 33 -12.06 35.35 5.97
C ARG A 33 -11.94 36.19 4.69
N GLY A 34 -11.27 35.68 3.66
CA GLY A 34 -11.07 36.33 2.37
C GLY A 34 -9.84 37.23 2.28
N PHE A 35 -8.94 37.23 3.28
CA PHE A 35 -7.70 37.97 3.18
C PHE A 35 -6.73 37.27 2.24
N LYS A 36 -6.12 38.04 1.35
CA LYS A 36 -5.12 37.54 0.40
C LYS A 36 -3.81 37.21 1.11
N LEU A 37 -3.43 35.95 1.05
CA LEU A 37 -2.16 35.43 1.59
C LEU A 37 -1.06 35.43 0.52
N TRP A 38 -1.45 35.10 -0.72
CA TRP A 38 -0.58 35.03 -1.88
C TRP A 38 -1.32 35.48 -3.14
N ALA A 39 -0.64 36.20 -4.03
CA ALA A 39 -1.25 36.66 -5.26
C ALA A 39 -1.14 35.61 -6.37
N ARG A 40 -2.13 35.61 -7.27
CA ARG A 40 -2.08 34.87 -8.53
C ARG A 40 -0.78 35.14 -9.31
N ASP A 41 -0.32 34.13 -10.05
CA ASP A 41 0.86 34.13 -10.91
C ASP A 41 2.19 34.34 -10.15
N GLN A 42 2.17 34.30 -8.81
CA GLN A 42 3.39 34.27 -8.01
C GLN A 42 3.88 32.83 -7.84
N ARG A 43 5.21 32.66 -7.90
CA ARG A 43 5.85 31.38 -7.59
C ARG A 43 5.67 31.03 -6.12
N VAL A 44 5.60 29.73 -5.83
CA VAL A 44 5.69 29.22 -4.46
C VAL A 44 7.11 29.47 -3.94
N THR A 45 7.22 29.93 -2.69
CA THR A 45 8.49 30.17 -2.00
C THR A 45 8.39 29.71 -0.54
N PRO A 46 9.51 29.53 0.19
CA PRO A 46 9.45 29.21 1.62
C PRO A 46 8.68 30.24 2.47
N THR A 47 8.64 31.51 2.04
CA THR A 47 7.84 32.56 2.70
C THR A 47 6.33 32.27 2.61
N LEU A 48 5.86 31.62 1.54
CA LEU A 48 4.47 31.19 1.43
C LEU A 48 4.15 30.14 2.50
N GLN A 49 5.03 29.15 2.70
CA GLN A 49 4.82 28.09 3.70
C GLN A 49 4.51 28.66 5.09
N GLN A 50 5.32 29.61 5.55
CA GLN A 50 5.15 30.27 6.84
C GLN A 50 3.79 30.98 6.96
N ARG A 51 3.29 31.59 5.88
CA ARG A 51 1.99 32.29 5.88
C ARG A 51 0.79 31.34 5.91
N LEU A 52 0.94 30.12 5.40
CA LEU A 52 -0.16 29.17 5.24
C LEU A 52 -0.32 28.21 6.43
N LEU A 53 0.76 27.90 7.17
CA LEU A 53 0.72 26.94 8.28
C LEU A 53 -0.25 27.34 9.41
N GLU A 54 -0.47 28.63 9.62
CA GLU A 54 -1.29 29.16 10.72
C GLU A 54 -2.68 29.63 10.27
N ARG A 55 -3.06 29.44 9.00
CA ARG A 55 -4.29 30.00 8.44
C ARG A 55 -5.12 28.96 7.71
N LYS A 56 -6.39 28.85 8.09
CA LYS A 56 -7.40 28.07 7.35
C LYS A 56 -7.63 28.73 6.00
N LEU A 57 -7.52 27.95 4.92
CA LEU A 57 -7.70 28.45 3.56
C LEU A 57 -9.15 28.30 3.11
N LYS A 58 -9.62 29.25 2.29
CA LYS A 58 -10.96 29.17 1.69
C LYS A 58 -11.08 27.99 0.70
N THR A 59 -10.00 27.70 -0.01
CA THR A 59 -9.89 26.65 -1.01
C THR A 59 -8.66 25.79 -0.67
N PRO A 60 -8.71 24.46 -0.86
CA PRO A 60 -7.53 23.60 -0.68
C PRO A 60 -6.32 24.14 -1.45
N ILE A 61 -5.13 24.08 -0.84
CA ILE A 61 -3.91 24.68 -1.39
C ILE A 61 -3.56 24.07 -2.76
N GLU A 62 -3.78 22.78 -2.93
CA GLU A 62 -3.50 22.03 -4.14
C GLU A 62 -4.36 22.53 -5.31
N SER A 63 -5.58 22.99 -5.04
CA SER A 63 -6.47 23.60 -6.04
C SER A 63 -6.08 25.04 -6.39
N CYS A 64 -5.24 25.68 -5.59
CA CYS A 64 -4.78 27.05 -5.82
C CYS A 64 -3.42 27.11 -6.53
N LEU A 65 -2.77 25.97 -6.72
CA LEU A 65 -1.44 25.86 -7.31
C LEU A 65 -1.47 25.10 -8.64
N VAL A 66 -0.48 25.37 -9.48
CA VAL A 66 -0.25 24.65 -10.73
C VAL A 66 1.26 24.48 -10.95
N ALA A 67 1.66 23.34 -11.52
CA ALA A 67 3.02 23.12 -11.99
C ALA A 67 3.11 23.48 -13.48
N ALA A 68 3.69 24.64 -13.80
CA ALA A 68 3.77 25.15 -15.17
C ALA A 68 4.66 24.29 -16.08
N ASP A 69 5.66 23.63 -15.51
CA ASP A 69 6.57 22.66 -16.13
C ASP A 69 6.35 21.24 -15.57
N GLY A 70 5.10 20.95 -15.19
CA GLY A 70 4.73 19.69 -14.53
C GLY A 70 4.74 18.47 -15.44
N VAL A 71 4.54 17.31 -14.82
CA VAL A 71 4.36 16.01 -15.49
C VAL A 71 3.24 16.13 -16.53
N THR A 72 3.53 15.73 -17.77
CA THR A 72 2.55 15.76 -18.87
C THR A 72 2.11 14.36 -19.26
N ILE A 73 1.02 14.26 -20.01
CA ILE A 73 0.62 12.98 -20.65
C ILE A 73 1.73 12.46 -21.57
N PHE A 74 2.47 13.34 -22.25
CA PHE A 74 3.61 12.94 -23.09
C PHE A 74 4.74 12.31 -22.26
N GLU A 75 5.05 12.89 -21.10
CA GLU A 75 6.04 12.33 -20.17
C GLU A 75 5.58 10.97 -19.62
N LEU A 76 4.33 10.86 -19.16
CA LEU A 76 3.76 9.60 -18.68
C LEU A 76 3.80 8.51 -19.76
N HIS A 77 3.45 8.86 -20.99
CA HIS A 77 3.54 7.96 -22.14
C HIS A 77 4.98 7.52 -22.40
N ALA A 78 5.94 8.44 -22.41
CA ALA A 78 7.34 8.13 -22.63
C ALA A 78 7.93 7.22 -21.53
N GLN A 79 7.56 7.46 -20.27
CA GLN A 79 7.99 6.62 -19.14
C GLN A 79 7.36 5.22 -19.20
N ALA A 80 6.07 5.12 -19.55
CA ALA A 80 5.41 3.84 -19.76
C ALA A 80 6.06 3.04 -20.90
N GLN A 81 6.38 3.69 -22.02
CA GLN A 81 7.12 3.06 -23.12
C GLN A 81 8.51 2.59 -22.71
N ARG A 82 9.24 3.40 -21.94
CA ARG A 82 10.56 3.03 -21.41
C ARG A 82 10.47 1.81 -20.49
N PHE A 83 9.48 1.78 -19.60
CA PHE A 83 9.22 0.64 -18.72
C PHE A 83 8.90 -0.64 -19.52
N LEU A 84 7.91 -0.58 -20.43
CA LEU A 84 7.50 -1.73 -21.26
C LEU A 84 8.60 -2.21 -22.22
N GLY A 85 9.49 -1.31 -22.64
CA GLY A 85 10.66 -1.60 -23.46
C GLY A 85 11.83 -2.19 -22.68
N SER A 86 11.79 -2.19 -21.34
CA SER A 86 12.85 -2.79 -20.51
C SER A 86 12.86 -4.31 -20.61
N ASN A 87 13.96 -4.92 -20.14
CA ASN A 87 14.11 -6.38 -20.04
C ASN A 87 13.77 -6.90 -18.64
N SER A 88 13.05 -6.13 -17.83
CA SER A 88 12.59 -6.63 -16.52
C SER A 88 11.53 -7.72 -16.74
N PRO A 89 11.55 -8.84 -15.99
CA PRO A 89 10.53 -9.88 -16.06
C PRO A 89 9.11 -9.34 -15.90
N PHE A 90 8.96 -8.31 -15.06
CA PHE A 90 7.70 -7.59 -14.88
C PHE A 90 7.24 -6.92 -16.19
N ALA A 91 8.09 -6.13 -16.84
CA ALA A 91 7.76 -5.50 -18.12
C ALA A 91 7.52 -6.52 -19.24
N LEU A 92 8.32 -7.59 -19.31
CA LEU A 92 8.20 -8.65 -20.31
C LEU A 92 6.80 -9.29 -20.32
N GLY A 93 6.24 -9.58 -19.14
CA GLY A 93 4.89 -10.14 -19.02
C GLY A 93 3.78 -9.20 -19.50
N LEU A 94 4.00 -7.87 -19.42
CA LEU A 94 3.01 -6.86 -19.80
C LEU A 94 3.08 -6.46 -21.28
N ARG A 95 4.12 -6.88 -22.01
CA ARG A 95 4.30 -6.56 -23.45
C ARG A 95 3.10 -6.85 -24.35
N PRO A 96 2.28 -7.91 -24.14
CA PRO A 96 1.11 -8.15 -24.97
C PRO A 96 0.12 -6.97 -25.03
N TRP A 97 0.07 -6.12 -24.00
CA TRP A 97 -0.81 -4.95 -23.94
C TRP A 97 -0.09 -3.62 -24.17
N ALA A 98 1.21 -3.64 -24.51
CA ALA A 98 2.03 -2.43 -24.55
C ALA A 98 1.45 -1.34 -25.48
N ASP A 99 1.08 -1.72 -26.70
CA ASP A 99 0.55 -0.78 -27.70
C ASP A 99 -0.79 -0.19 -27.27
N GLU A 100 -1.68 -1.01 -26.71
CA GLU A 100 -3.01 -0.61 -26.30
C GLU A 100 -2.95 0.29 -25.08
N VAL A 101 -2.13 -0.06 -24.08
CA VAL A 101 -1.88 0.76 -22.88
C VAL A 101 -1.28 2.10 -23.28
N CYS A 102 -0.27 2.14 -24.14
CA CYS A 102 0.34 3.38 -24.60
C CYS A 102 -0.69 4.28 -25.33
N LYS A 103 -1.51 3.70 -26.22
CA LYS A 103 -2.60 4.45 -26.88
C LYS A 103 -3.62 4.99 -25.88
N ALA A 104 -3.96 4.22 -24.85
CA ALA A 104 -4.90 4.65 -23.82
C ALA A 104 -4.34 5.79 -22.96
N ILE A 105 -3.04 5.75 -22.60
CA ILE A 105 -2.36 6.79 -21.82
C ILE A 105 -2.44 8.17 -22.51
N GLN A 106 -2.29 8.21 -23.83
CA GLN A 106 -2.36 9.46 -24.62
C GLN A 106 -3.69 10.21 -24.47
N HIS A 107 -4.75 9.52 -24.02
CA HIS A 107 -6.09 10.07 -23.89
C HIS A 107 -6.56 10.16 -22.42
N LEU A 108 -5.63 10.06 -21.47
CA LEU A 108 -5.97 10.20 -20.06
C LEU A 108 -6.30 11.66 -19.72
N PRO A 109 -7.42 11.94 -19.03
CA PRO A 109 -7.73 13.27 -18.57
C PRO A 109 -6.91 13.58 -17.30
N LEU A 110 -5.67 14.05 -17.45
CA LEU A 110 -4.84 14.40 -16.30
C LEU A 110 -5.25 15.77 -15.73
N HIS A 111 -6.01 15.77 -14.64
CA HIS A 111 -6.40 16.98 -13.91
C HIS A 111 -5.17 17.75 -13.38
N SER A 112 -5.23 19.09 -13.36
CA SER A 112 -4.11 19.95 -12.97
C SER A 112 -3.59 19.67 -11.56
N VAL A 113 -4.47 19.37 -10.61
CA VAL A 113 -4.10 18.97 -9.24
C VAL A 113 -3.37 17.61 -9.23
N ALA A 114 -3.82 16.64 -10.01
CA ALA A 114 -3.11 15.36 -10.12
C ALA A 114 -1.73 15.55 -10.77
N GLN A 115 -1.65 16.37 -11.82
CA GLN A 115 -0.38 16.79 -12.43
C GLN A 115 0.55 17.44 -11.40
N LEU A 116 0.06 18.40 -10.61
CA LEU A 116 0.83 19.06 -9.56
C LEU A 116 1.42 18.03 -8.58
N MET A 117 0.57 17.15 -8.04
CA MET A 117 0.99 16.15 -7.07
C MET A 117 1.99 15.14 -7.65
N LEU A 118 1.76 14.65 -8.87
CA LEU A 118 2.71 13.79 -9.59
C LEU A 118 4.03 14.51 -9.85
N THR A 119 4.01 15.80 -10.17
CA THR A 119 5.22 16.62 -10.36
C THR A 119 6.01 16.74 -9.07
N THR A 120 5.33 16.95 -7.95
CA THR A 120 5.94 16.98 -6.62
C THR A 120 6.56 15.63 -6.26
N VAL A 121 5.83 14.52 -6.46
CA VAL A 121 6.35 13.17 -6.24
C VAL A 121 7.57 12.93 -7.13
N GLN A 122 7.52 13.26 -8.42
CA GLN A 122 8.64 13.10 -9.34
C GLN A 122 9.89 13.89 -8.91
N ALA A 123 9.73 15.10 -8.40
CA ALA A 123 10.85 15.97 -8.01
C ALA A 123 11.53 15.55 -6.70
N LEU A 124 10.77 14.94 -5.78
CA LEU A 124 11.24 14.60 -4.43
C LEU A 124 11.50 13.10 -4.24
N ARG A 125 10.68 12.25 -4.86
CA ARG A 125 10.69 10.79 -4.71
C ARG A 125 10.58 10.09 -6.09
N PRO A 126 11.64 10.11 -6.92
CA PRO A 126 11.59 9.56 -8.28
C PRO A 126 11.17 8.08 -8.33
N HIS A 127 11.59 7.26 -7.37
CA HIS A 127 11.21 5.83 -7.31
C HIS A 127 9.70 5.62 -7.06
N VAL A 128 9.06 6.50 -6.27
CA VAL A 128 7.60 6.47 -6.07
C VAL A 128 6.88 6.88 -7.35
N PHE A 129 7.44 7.84 -8.10
CA PHE A 129 6.90 8.20 -9.42
C PHE A 129 7.04 7.05 -10.44
N GLU A 130 8.17 6.34 -10.43
CA GLU A 130 8.35 5.14 -11.25
C GLU A 130 7.35 4.04 -10.89
N HIS A 131 7.14 3.79 -9.59
CA HIS A 131 6.09 2.89 -9.10
C HIS A 131 4.71 3.30 -9.63
N ALA A 132 4.33 4.58 -9.51
CA ALA A 132 3.05 5.07 -10.01
C ALA A 132 2.85 4.82 -11.51
N VAL A 133 3.90 4.97 -12.33
CA VAL A 133 3.85 4.65 -13.77
C VAL A 133 3.73 3.15 -14.02
N GLN A 134 4.47 2.33 -13.27
CA GLN A 134 4.38 0.86 -13.37
C GLN A 134 3.00 0.34 -12.96
N SER A 135 2.46 0.84 -11.85
CA SER A 135 1.11 0.56 -11.35
C SER A 135 0.03 1.02 -12.33
N MET A 136 0.20 2.19 -12.98
CA MET A 136 -0.65 2.61 -14.09
C MET A 136 -0.66 1.58 -15.22
N VAL A 137 0.52 1.18 -15.72
CA VAL A 137 0.65 0.24 -16.84
C VAL A 137 0.06 -1.12 -16.50
N LEU A 138 0.41 -1.68 -15.34
CA LEU A 138 -0.13 -2.96 -14.86
C LEU A 138 -1.66 -2.90 -14.74
N SER A 139 -2.18 -1.86 -14.10
CA SER A 139 -3.62 -1.68 -13.90
C SER A 139 -4.38 -1.61 -15.23
N GLY A 140 -3.84 -0.87 -16.21
CA GLY A 140 -4.39 -0.82 -17.56
C GLY A 140 -4.36 -2.17 -18.28
N ALA A 141 -3.22 -2.88 -18.25
CA ALA A 141 -3.07 -4.20 -18.87
C ALA A 141 -4.03 -5.22 -18.25
N MET A 142 -4.17 -5.22 -16.93
CA MET A 142 -5.09 -6.12 -16.22
C MET A 142 -6.56 -5.81 -16.56
N ALA A 143 -6.93 -4.54 -16.72
CA ALA A 143 -8.29 -4.18 -17.17
C ALA A 143 -8.55 -4.60 -18.63
N MET A 144 -7.55 -4.46 -19.50
CA MET A 144 -7.65 -4.90 -20.91
C MET A 144 -7.74 -6.42 -21.04
N HIS A 145 -6.98 -7.17 -20.24
CA HIS A 145 -7.09 -8.64 -20.18
C HIS A 145 -8.49 -9.11 -19.79
N GLN A 146 -9.15 -8.38 -18.90
CA GLN A 146 -10.54 -8.63 -18.51
C GLN A 146 -11.57 -8.24 -19.59
N GLY A 147 -11.14 -7.69 -20.72
CA GLY A 147 -12.05 -7.22 -21.78
C GLY A 147 -12.87 -6.00 -21.38
N GLN A 148 -12.40 -5.20 -20.42
CA GLN A 148 -13.11 -4.03 -19.94
C GLN A 148 -13.23 -2.95 -21.01
N GLU A 149 -14.33 -2.18 -20.95
CA GLU A 149 -14.54 -1.07 -21.88
C GLU A 149 -13.55 0.07 -21.65
N ARG A 150 -13.38 0.93 -22.67
CA ARG A 150 -12.42 2.05 -22.65
C ARG A 150 -12.56 2.96 -21.42
N TYR A 151 -13.77 3.18 -20.93
CA TYR A 151 -14.01 3.99 -19.73
C TYR A 151 -13.40 3.34 -18.49
N HIS A 152 -13.64 2.06 -18.28
CA HIS A 152 -13.11 1.30 -17.14
C HIS A 152 -11.59 1.12 -17.23
N VAL A 153 -11.04 0.93 -18.43
CA VAL A 153 -9.58 0.93 -18.66
C VAL A 153 -8.95 2.27 -18.26
N ARG A 154 -9.58 3.41 -18.59
CA ARG A 154 -9.09 4.74 -18.17
C ARG A 154 -9.16 4.91 -16.65
N LEU A 155 -10.22 4.45 -16.01
CA LEU A 155 -10.33 4.46 -14.55
C LEU A 155 -9.24 3.59 -13.90
N ALA A 156 -8.95 2.42 -14.46
CA ALA A 156 -7.89 1.55 -13.99
C ALA A 156 -6.50 2.21 -14.13
N LEU A 157 -6.21 2.79 -15.30
CA LEU A 157 -4.97 3.56 -15.53
C LEU A 157 -4.82 4.71 -14.52
N LEU A 158 -5.85 5.54 -14.34
CA LEU A 158 -5.83 6.63 -13.36
C LEU A 158 -5.71 6.10 -11.93
N GLY A 159 -6.40 5.02 -11.59
CA GLY A 159 -6.33 4.41 -10.26
C GLY A 159 -4.90 3.95 -9.95
N GLY A 160 -4.28 3.22 -10.88
CA GLY A 160 -2.89 2.77 -10.73
C GLY A 160 -1.91 3.94 -10.62
N LEU A 161 -2.13 5.02 -11.38
CA LEU A 161 -1.28 6.21 -11.34
C LEU A 161 -1.41 7.02 -10.04
N LEU A 162 -2.60 7.05 -9.43
CA LEU A 162 -2.95 8.04 -8.40
C LEU A 162 -3.14 7.45 -7.00
N HIS A 163 -3.18 6.12 -6.84
CA HIS A 163 -3.57 5.49 -5.57
C HIS A 163 -2.73 5.93 -4.36
N ASP A 164 -1.42 6.10 -4.53
CA ASP A 164 -0.50 6.50 -3.46
C ASP A 164 -0.30 8.01 -3.31
N LEU A 165 -1.03 8.87 -4.05
CA LEU A 165 -0.87 10.33 -3.89
C LEU A 165 -1.21 10.81 -2.48
N GLY A 166 -1.97 10.02 -1.72
CA GLY A 166 -2.24 10.27 -0.30
C GLY A 166 -1.01 10.24 0.58
N GLU A 167 0.08 9.58 0.19
CA GLU A 167 1.32 9.55 0.96
C GLU A 167 1.94 10.94 1.14
N MET A 168 1.65 11.87 0.21
CA MET A 168 2.09 13.26 0.32
C MET A 168 1.61 13.97 1.59
N TYR A 169 0.58 13.43 2.25
CA TYR A 169 0.00 13.95 3.48
C TYR A 169 0.55 13.29 4.75
N VAL A 170 1.44 12.30 4.59
CA VAL A 170 2.08 11.54 5.67
C VAL A 170 3.45 12.14 5.96
N ASN A 171 3.91 12.07 7.23
CA ASN A 171 5.27 12.46 7.57
C ASN A 171 6.28 11.61 6.78
N PRO A 172 7.19 12.21 5.99
CA PRO A 172 8.18 11.47 5.21
C PRO A 172 9.03 10.48 6.03
N GLU A 173 9.31 10.78 7.31
CA GLU A 173 10.02 9.87 8.22
C GLU A 173 9.27 8.53 8.43
N TYR A 174 7.95 8.52 8.26
CA TYR A 174 7.15 7.30 8.39
C TYR A 174 7.08 6.47 7.12
N LEU A 175 7.40 7.06 5.97
CA LEU A 175 7.41 6.39 4.67
C LEU A 175 8.77 5.76 4.32
N ASP A 176 9.80 6.01 5.14
CA ASP A 176 11.10 5.39 4.97
C ASP A 176 11.02 3.85 5.14
N GLN A 177 11.32 3.13 4.07
CA GLN A 177 11.26 1.68 3.99
C GLN A 177 12.40 0.98 4.73
N HIS A 178 13.48 1.69 5.08
CA HIS A 178 14.65 1.12 5.76
C HIS A 178 14.52 1.10 7.30
N SER A 179 13.55 1.82 7.84
CA SER A 179 13.32 1.88 9.27
C SER A 179 12.17 0.93 9.65
N GLU A 180 12.27 0.28 10.82
CA GLU A 180 11.23 -0.64 11.29
C GLU A 180 9.87 0.06 11.40
N LEU A 181 8.88 -0.50 10.72
CA LEU A 181 7.51 0.01 10.75
C LEU A 181 6.83 -0.41 12.06
N ASN A 182 7.19 0.28 13.13
CA ASN A 182 6.55 0.08 14.43
C ASN A 182 5.07 0.47 14.38
N SER A 183 4.34 0.08 15.42
CA SER A 183 2.89 0.33 15.52
C SER A 183 2.51 1.80 15.40
N HIS A 184 3.33 2.72 15.94
CA HIS A 184 3.08 4.16 15.84
C HIS A 184 3.19 4.64 14.39
N ARG A 185 4.29 4.30 13.70
CA ARG A 185 4.51 4.66 12.29
C ARG A 185 3.42 4.10 11.38
N TYR A 186 3.04 2.84 11.60
CA TYR A 186 1.99 2.18 10.83
C TYR A 186 0.67 2.96 10.83
N ARG A 187 0.27 3.54 11.98
CA ARG A 187 -0.94 4.36 12.11
C ARG A 187 -0.98 5.55 11.17
N HIS A 188 0.17 6.13 10.87
CA HIS A 188 0.26 7.29 9.99
C HIS A 188 0.30 6.89 8.51
N VAL A 189 0.78 5.70 8.18
CA VAL A 189 0.87 5.25 6.79
C VAL A 189 -0.49 4.77 6.29
N ILE A 190 -1.23 4.00 7.08
CA ILE A 190 -2.50 3.39 6.66
C ILE A 190 -3.66 4.37 6.39
N VAL A 191 -3.49 5.64 6.74
CA VAL A 191 -4.48 6.69 6.44
C VAL A 191 -4.29 7.30 5.05
N HIS A 192 -3.17 7.03 4.36
CA HIS A 192 -2.92 7.59 3.04
C HIS A 192 -4.00 7.26 1.99
N PRO A 193 -4.67 6.08 1.96
CA PRO A 193 -5.75 5.84 1.01
C PRO A 193 -6.90 6.83 1.21
N SER A 194 -7.17 7.16 2.48
CA SER A 194 -8.20 8.14 2.84
C SER A 194 -7.81 9.56 2.42
N PHE A 195 -6.53 9.96 2.57
CA PHE A 195 -6.05 11.25 2.09
C PHE A 195 -6.10 11.35 0.56
N GLY A 196 -5.68 10.31 -0.17
CA GLY A 196 -5.75 10.27 -1.63
C GLY A 196 -7.18 10.40 -2.14
N ALA A 197 -8.12 9.66 -1.55
CA ALA A 197 -9.54 9.76 -1.87
C ALA A 197 -10.13 11.15 -1.56
N LEU A 198 -9.74 11.75 -0.43
CA LEU A 198 -10.18 13.09 -0.04
C LEU A 198 -9.66 14.17 -0.99
N LEU A 199 -8.39 14.09 -1.38
CA LEU A 199 -7.77 14.95 -2.38
C LEU A 199 -8.57 14.92 -3.69
N LEU A 200 -8.85 13.73 -4.21
CA LEU A 200 -9.59 13.62 -5.47
C LEU A 200 -11.02 14.18 -5.34
N ARG A 201 -11.74 13.85 -4.26
CA ARG A 201 -13.12 14.32 -4.06
C ARG A 201 -13.24 15.83 -3.88
N ARG A 202 -12.23 16.49 -3.30
CA ARG A 202 -12.28 17.92 -2.97
C ARG A 202 -11.64 18.83 -4.00
N SER A 203 -10.64 18.32 -4.73
CA SER A 203 -9.74 19.15 -5.53
C SER A 203 -9.71 18.75 -7.01
N THR A 204 -10.56 17.80 -7.44
CA THR A 204 -10.64 17.36 -8.84
C THR A 204 -12.10 17.13 -9.27
N ASP A 205 -12.30 16.94 -10.56
CA ASP A 205 -13.57 16.55 -11.18
C ASP A 205 -13.63 15.06 -11.56
N TYR A 206 -12.70 14.25 -11.04
CA TYR A 206 -12.69 12.81 -11.30
C TYR A 206 -13.95 12.12 -10.76
N PRO A 207 -14.40 11.02 -11.40
CA PRO A 207 -15.54 10.25 -10.92
C PRO A 207 -15.36 9.76 -9.47
N ALA A 208 -16.44 9.78 -8.68
CA ALA A 208 -16.43 9.32 -7.29
C ALA A 208 -16.01 7.84 -7.15
N THR A 209 -16.21 7.04 -8.20
CA THR A 209 -15.74 5.65 -8.28
C THR A 209 -14.22 5.55 -8.22
N LEU A 210 -13.48 6.48 -8.85
CA LEU A 210 -12.02 6.53 -8.78
C LEU A 210 -11.55 6.79 -7.34
N ALA A 211 -12.10 7.83 -6.71
CA ALA A 211 -11.76 8.15 -5.32
C ALA A 211 -12.13 7.01 -4.35
N THR A 212 -13.19 6.25 -4.64
CA THR A 212 -13.59 5.09 -3.83
C THR A 212 -12.60 3.93 -4.01
N GLY A 213 -12.20 3.61 -5.24
CA GLY A 213 -11.15 2.63 -5.48
C GLY A 213 -9.82 3.00 -4.82
N ILE A 214 -9.43 4.27 -4.86
CA ILE A 214 -8.24 4.76 -4.14
C ILE A 214 -8.40 4.66 -2.63
N ALA A 215 -9.59 4.87 -2.05
CA ALA A 215 -9.79 4.68 -0.61
C ALA A 215 -9.65 3.20 -0.18
N GLU A 216 -9.76 2.28 -1.13
CA GLU A 216 -9.93 0.84 -0.90
C GLU A 216 -8.77 0.00 -1.44
N HIS A 217 -7.71 0.59 -2.01
CA HIS A 217 -6.64 -0.18 -2.66
C HIS A 217 -5.82 -1.04 -1.68
N HIS A 218 -5.88 -0.77 -0.38
CA HIS A 218 -5.32 -1.66 0.64
C HIS A 218 -6.37 -2.56 1.32
N GLU A 219 -7.63 -2.51 0.90
CA GLU A 219 -8.64 -3.47 1.33
C GLU A 219 -8.40 -4.83 0.66
N ARG A 220 -8.86 -5.90 1.29
CA ARG A 220 -8.72 -7.27 0.80
C ARG A 220 -10.01 -8.02 1.05
N ALA A 221 -10.43 -8.87 0.11
CA ALA A 221 -11.79 -9.43 0.09
C ALA A 221 -12.11 -10.35 1.27
N ASP A 222 -11.09 -10.87 1.95
CA ASP A 222 -11.20 -11.66 3.18
C ASP A 222 -11.27 -10.81 4.47
N GLY A 223 -11.34 -9.49 4.33
CA GLY A 223 -11.31 -8.54 5.43
C GLY A 223 -9.89 -8.17 5.89
N SER A 224 -8.84 -8.81 5.34
CA SER A 224 -7.40 -8.41 5.34
C SER A 224 -7.08 -7.01 5.71
N GLY A 225 -7.64 -6.16 4.86
CA GLY A 225 -7.03 -4.91 4.54
C GLY A 225 -7.39 -3.78 5.49
N TYR A 226 -7.01 -2.60 5.03
CA TYR A 226 -7.17 -1.35 5.75
C TYR A 226 -7.56 -0.25 4.75
N PRO A 227 -8.14 0.88 5.20
CA PRO A 227 -8.33 1.29 6.60
C PRO A 227 -9.57 0.73 7.30
N LYS A 228 -10.56 0.21 6.57
CA LYS A 228 -11.88 -0.18 7.12
C LYS A 228 -12.06 -1.68 7.32
N ALA A 229 -11.15 -2.52 6.81
CA ALA A 229 -11.23 -3.98 6.90
C ALA A 229 -12.52 -4.52 6.26
N LEU A 230 -12.79 -4.08 5.03
CA LEU A 230 -13.97 -4.43 4.25
C LEU A 230 -13.89 -5.87 3.74
N HIS A 231 -15.03 -6.56 3.67
CA HIS A 231 -15.14 -7.84 2.98
C HIS A 231 -15.54 -7.66 1.51
N SER A 232 -15.36 -8.71 0.69
CA SER A 232 -15.57 -8.70 -0.77
C SER A 232 -16.80 -7.91 -1.25
N SER A 233 -17.98 -8.14 -0.66
CA SER A 233 -19.23 -7.48 -1.07
C SER A 233 -19.30 -5.98 -0.75
N GLN A 234 -18.36 -5.47 0.05
CA GLN A 234 -18.27 -4.09 0.49
C GLN A 234 -17.16 -3.31 -0.25
N ILE A 235 -16.23 -4.00 -0.91
CA ILE A 235 -15.13 -3.39 -1.68
C ILE A 235 -15.62 -3.17 -3.12
N SER A 236 -15.44 -1.96 -3.63
CA SER A 236 -15.75 -1.65 -5.03
C SER A 236 -14.90 -2.50 -5.99
N GLU A 237 -15.40 -2.73 -7.21
CA GLU A 237 -14.65 -3.47 -8.24
C GLU A 237 -13.27 -2.84 -8.50
N LEU A 238 -13.21 -1.50 -8.55
CA LEU A 238 -11.95 -0.79 -8.71
C LEU A 238 -11.05 -0.91 -7.48
N GLY A 239 -11.59 -0.96 -6.26
CA GLY A 239 -10.83 -1.20 -5.04
C GLY A 239 -10.19 -2.60 -5.04
N GLN A 240 -10.95 -3.64 -5.39
CA GLN A 240 -10.40 -5.01 -5.53
C GLN A 240 -9.34 -5.08 -6.63
N HIS A 241 -9.57 -4.39 -7.76
CA HIS A 241 -8.62 -4.30 -8.86
C HIS A 241 -7.31 -3.62 -8.42
N LEU A 242 -7.39 -2.46 -7.77
CA LEU A 242 -6.20 -1.74 -7.30
C LEU A 242 -5.47 -2.48 -6.19
N GLY A 243 -6.18 -3.22 -5.32
CA GLY A 243 -5.54 -4.05 -4.32
C GLY A 243 -4.72 -5.20 -4.88
N ALA A 244 -5.15 -5.78 -6.00
CA ALA A 244 -4.33 -6.73 -6.74
C ALA A 244 -3.13 -6.06 -7.42
N VAL A 245 -3.32 -4.89 -8.05
CA VAL A 245 -2.23 -4.11 -8.68
C VAL A 245 -1.14 -3.80 -7.66
N GLU A 246 -1.53 -3.32 -6.49
CA GLU A 246 -0.60 -2.97 -5.41
C GLU A 246 0.25 -4.16 -4.96
N THR A 247 -0.39 -5.31 -4.70
CA THR A 247 0.33 -6.53 -4.32
C THR A 247 1.31 -6.98 -5.42
N ILE A 248 0.90 -6.98 -6.69
CA ILE A 248 1.76 -7.41 -7.80
C ILE A 248 2.96 -6.46 -7.95
N CYS A 249 2.75 -5.14 -7.86
CA CYS A 249 3.82 -4.15 -7.93
C CYS A 249 4.80 -4.25 -6.75
N ALA A 250 4.29 -4.43 -5.53
CA ALA A 250 5.14 -4.63 -4.34
C ALA A 250 6.03 -5.88 -4.49
N LEU A 251 5.47 -6.99 -4.97
CA LEU A 251 6.23 -8.22 -5.24
C LEU A 251 7.27 -8.03 -6.35
N ALA A 252 6.97 -7.23 -7.37
CA ALA A 252 7.90 -6.96 -8.47
C ALA A 252 9.14 -6.17 -8.01
N GLN A 253 8.96 -5.27 -7.04
CA GLN A 253 10.06 -4.50 -6.44
C GLN A 253 10.92 -5.35 -5.51
N GLN A 254 10.30 -6.24 -4.73
CA GLN A 254 11.00 -7.11 -3.77
C GLN A 254 11.74 -8.26 -4.44
N THR A 255 11.19 -8.78 -5.55
CA THR A 255 11.70 -9.99 -6.19
C THR A 255 11.80 -9.82 -7.71
N PRO A 256 12.72 -8.97 -8.22
CA PRO A 256 12.86 -8.69 -9.65
C PRO A 256 13.60 -9.82 -10.38
N ASN A 257 13.09 -11.05 -10.27
CA ASN A 257 13.67 -12.25 -10.87
C ASN A 257 12.78 -12.79 -12.01
N ARG A 258 13.33 -13.71 -12.81
CA ARG A 258 12.66 -14.28 -13.99
C ARG A 258 11.44 -15.15 -13.69
N HIS A 259 11.21 -15.51 -12.43
CA HIS A 259 10.09 -16.30 -11.93
C HIS A 259 9.05 -15.44 -11.18
N PHE A 260 9.12 -14.12 -11.38
CA PHE A 260 8.29 -13.15 -10.69
C PHE A 260 6.78 -13.44 -10.86
N TRP A 261 6.31 -13.77 -12.06
CA TRP A 261 4.88 -13.99 -12.28
C TRP A 261 4.40 -15.27 -11.61
N SER A 262 5.23 -16.32 -11.62
CA SER A 262 4.96 -17.56 -10.87
C SER A 262 4.88 -17.30 -9.37
N GLN A 263 5.78 -16.47 -8.82
CA GLN A 263 5.78 -16.06 -7.42
C GLN A 263 4.56 -15.21 -7.08
N ALA A 264 4.23 -14.22 -7.90
CA ALA A 264 3.04 -13.40 -7.72
C ALA A 264 1.76 -14.26 -7.76
N CYS A 265 1.69 -15.22 -8.67
CA CYS A 265 0.58 -16.17 -8.76
C CYS A 265 0.47 -17.01 -7.48
N LEU A 266 1.59 -17.52 -6.97
CA LEU A 266 1.62 -18.25 -5.71
C LEU A 266 1.13 -17.36 -4.56
N SER A 267 1.80 -16.24 -4.29
CA SER A 267 1.48 -15.30 -3.18
C SER A 267 0.02 -14.85 -3.19
N MET A 268 -0.57 -14.58 -4.36
CA MET A 268 -1.98 -14.17 -4.45
C MET A 268 -2.97 -15.33 -4.26
N ARG A 269 -2.57 -16.58 -4.52
CA ARG A 269 -3.42 -17.77 -4.34
C ARG A 269 -3.31 -18.38 -2.96
N VAL A 270 -2.27 -18.02 -2.24
CA VAL A 270 -1.98 -18.54 -0.91
C VAL A 270 -3.21 -18.41 -0.01
N ILE A 271 -3.87 -17.25 0.09
CA ILE A 271 -5.11 -17.07 0.85
C ILE A 271 -6.33 -17.13 -0.08
N PRO A 272 -7.16 -18.20 -0.04
CA PRO A 272 -8.35 -18.30 -0.87
C PRO A 272 -9.33 -17.16 -0.59
N GLY A 273 -9.79 -16.50 -1.64
CA GLY A 273 -10.79 -15.43 -1.55
C GLY A 273 -10.24 -14.07 -1.12
N GLU A 274 -8.92 -13.92 -0.98
CA GLU A 274 -8.29 -12.62 -0.70
C GLU A 274 -8.37 -11.66 -1.91
N TYR A 275 -8.16 -12.21 -3.11
CA TYR A 275 -8.22 -11.48 -4.38
C TYR A 275 -9.32 -12.03 -5.28
N GLY A 276 -9.90 -11.16 -6.11
CA GLY A 276 -10.94 -11.52 -7.07
C GLY A 276 -10.44 -12.45 -8.18
N ALA A 277 -11.34 -13.26 -8.74
CA ALA A 277 -11.01 -14.25 -9.77
C ALA A 277 -10.36 -13.65 -11.02
N ALA A 278 -10.74 -12.43 -11.40
CA ALA A 278 -10.16 -11.73 -12.55
C ALA A 278 -8.65 -11.49 -12.40
N ALA A 279 -8.23 -10.99 -11.23
CA ALA A 279 -6.81 -10.75 -10.94
C ALA A 279 -6.02 -12.07 -10.86
N LEU A 280 -6.60 -13.10 -10.24
CA LEU A 280 -6.00 -14.43 -10.18
C LEU A 280 -5.85 -15.06 -11.57
N HIS A 281 -6.82 -14.85 -12.47
CA HIS A 281 -6.73 -15.32 -13.85
C HIS A 281 -5.62 -14.60 -14.62
N PHE A 282 -5.51 -13.27 -14.45
CA PHE A 282 -4.45 -12.46 -15.06
C PHE A 282 -3.05 -12.94 -14.65
N VAL A 283 -2.78 -13.04 -13.35
CA VAL A 283 -1.46 -13.46 -12.86
C VAL A 283 -1.16 -14.92 -13.22
N SER A 284 -2.18 -15.80 -13.23
CA SER A 284 -2.01 -17.20 -13.63
C SER A 284 -1.70 -17.36 -15.12
N ASP A 285 -2.27 -16.52 -15.99
CA ASP A 285 -1.96 -16.51 -17.42
C ASP A 285 -0.52 -16.09 -17.67
N LEU A 286 -0.02 -15.10 -16.92
CA LEU A 286 1.36 -14.63 -17.05
C LEU A 286 2.36 -15.63 -16.48
N ALA A 287 2.07 -16.23 -15.32
CA ALA A 287 2.87 -17.31 -14.75
C ALA A 287 3.02 -18.48 -15.72
N ARG A 288 1.96 -18.88 -16.44
CA ARG A 288 2.02 -19.95 -17.44
C ARG A 288 2.89 -19.63 -18.67
N LYS A 289 3.02 -18.35 -19.02
CA LYS A 289 3.79 -17.88 -20.18
C LYS A 289 5.25 -17.57 -19.81
N GLU A 290 5.57 -17.54 -18.53
CA GLU A 290 6.91 -17.38 -18.01
C GLU A 290 7.75 -18.61 -18.39
N SER A 291 8.84 -18.41 -19.13
CA SER A 291 9.68 -19.51 -19.61
C SER A 291 10.47 -20.12 -18.44
N THR A 292 10.40 -21.44 -18.28
CA THR A 292 11.18 -22.22 -17.30
C THR A 292 12.60 -22.53 -17.77
N ASP A 293 12.96 -22.19 -19.02
CA ASP A 293 14.20 -22.63 -19.66
C ASP A 293 15.42 -21.77 -19.27
N SER A 294 15.82 -21.82 -17.99
CA SER A 294 17.23 -21.75 -17.52
C SER A 294 17.29 -21.48 -16.00
N PRO A 295 18.25 -22.05 -15.25
CA PRO A 295 18.59 -21.60 -13.89
C PRO A 295 19.19 -20.17 -13.92
N ALA A 296 18.90 -19.32 -12.93
CA ALA A 296 19.57 -18.03 -12.81
C ALA A 296 20.97 -18.23 -12.23
N PRO A 297 21.96 -17.43 -12.65
CA PRO A 297 23.20 -17.34 -11.92
C PRO A 297 22.92 -16.65 -10.58
N GLY A 298 23.16 -17.37 -9.47
CA GLY A 298 23.08 -16.82 -8.12
C GLY A 298 21.76 -17.05 -7.37
N GLU A 299 20.96 -18.06 -7.73
CA GLU A 299 19.94 -18.55 -6.79
C GLU A 299 20.64 -18.98 -5.49
N PRO A 300 20.24 -18.45 -4.31
CA PRO A 300 20.82 -18.89 -3.06
C PRO A 300 20.64 -20.41 -2.96
N ASP A 301 21.68 -21.09 -2.51
CA ASP A 301 21.63 -22.52 -2.26
C ASP A 301 20.63 -22.74 -1.10
N CYS A 302 19.38 -22.99 -1.48
CA CYS A 302 18.29 -23.13 -0.53
C CYS A 302 18.31 -24.56 -0.02
N ASP A 303 18.77 -24.76 1.21
CA ASP A 303 18.63 -26.05 1.88
C ASP A 303 17.14 -26.32 2.13
N ALA A 304 16.58 -27.25 1.35
CA ALA A 304 15.19 -27.65 1.47
C ALA A 304 14.88 -28.16 2.90
N ALA A 305 15.82 -28.84 3.56
CA ALA A 305 15.61 -29.33 4.92
C ALA A 305 15.51 -28.16 5.91
N GLU A 306 16.37 -27.15 5.78
CA GLU A 306 16.34 -25.93 6.59
C GLU A 306 15.01 -25.18 6.40
N ARG A 307 14.53 -25.04 5.15
CA ARG A 307 13.25 -24.36 4.89
C ARG A 307 12.04 -25.14 5.35
N ILE A 308 12.05 -26.48 5.23
CA ILE A 308 11.00 -27.32 5.82
C ILE A 308 10.96 -27.15 7.34
N GLN A 309 12.13 -27.11 8.00
CA GLN A 309 12.21 -26.87 9.44
C GLN A 309 11.67 -25.47 9.81
N ALA A 310 12.03 -24.44 9.05
CA ALA A 310 11.53 -23.08 9.28
C ALA A 310 10.00 -23.00 9.13
N LEU A 311 9.44 -23.64 8.09
CA LEU A 311 7.98 -23.73 7.92
C LEU A 311 7.30 -24.44 9.12
N GLN A 312 7.88 -25.54 9.61
CA GLN A 312 7.36 -26.23 10.81
C GLN A 312 7.42 -25.35 12.06
N GLN A 313 8.46 -24.52 12.21
CA GLN A 313 8.56 -23.54 13.29
C GLN A 313 7.46 -22.49 13.19
N ILE A 314 7.10 -22.05 11.97
CA ILE A 314 5.96 -21.16 11.75
C ILE A 314 4.64 -21.82 12.17
N ASP A 315 4.35 -23.08 11.81
CA ASP A 315 3.09 -23.75 12.27
C ASP A 315 3.01 -23.84 13.80
N ALA A 316 4.11 -24.22 14.43
CA ALA A 316 4.21 -24.29 15.88
C ALA A 316 4.02 -22.90 16.51
N HIS A 317 4.56 -21.85 15.88
CA HIS A 317 4.37 -20.47 16.28
C HIS A 317 2.91 -20.03 16.16
N LEU A 318 2.28 -20.24 15.00
CA LEU A 318 0.87 -19.94 14.75
C LEU A 318 -0.04 -20.61 15.77
N SER A 319 0.20 -21.89 16.07
CA SER A 319 -0.57 -22.64 17.07
C SER A 319 -0.44 -22.03 18.47
N ARG A 320 0.78 -21.65 18.91
CA ARG A 320 1.00 -20.96 20.19
C ARG A 320 0.27 -19.61 20.27
N VAL A 321 0.31 -18.82 19.20
CA VAL A 321 -0.37 -17.51 19.15
C VAL A 321 -1.89 -17.70 19.23
N MET A 322 -2.43 -18.68 18.51
CA MET A 322 -3.87 -19.00 18.55
C MET A 322 -4.32 -19.40 19.95
N ASP A 323 -3.59 -20.30 20.62
CA ASP A 323 -3.89 -20.72 22.00
C ASP A 323 -3.87 -19.54 22.97
N GLN A 324 -2.90 -18.64 22.81
CA GLN A 324 -2.79 -17.45 23.63
C GLN A 324 -3.92 -16.45 23.37
N ALA A 325 -4.30 -16.23 22.11
CA ALA A 325 -5.42 -15.37 21.74
C ALA A 325 -6.75 -15.93 22.26
N ASP A 326 -6.98 -17.24 22.16
CA ASP A 326 -8.19 -17.88 22.71
C ASP A 326 -8.22 -17.82 24.23
N GLY A 327 -7.09 -18.08 24.89
CA GLY A 327 -6.94 -17.92 26.34
C GLY A 327 -7.27 -16.51 26.81
N LEU A 328 -6.81 -15.48 26.08
CA LEU A 328 -7.11 -14.08 26.37
C LEU A 328 -8.59 -13.76 26.15
N ARG A 329 -9.16 -14.20 25.02
CA ARG A 329 -10.57 -13.99 24.66
C ARG A 329 -11.53 -14.58 25.70
N LEU A 330 -11.20 -15.75 26.26
CA LEU A 330 -12.00 -16.43 27.29
C LEU A 330 -11.88 -15.77 28.67
N LYS A 331 -10.72 -15.21 29.01
CA LYS A 331 -10.44 -14.63 30.34
C LYS A 331 -10.85 -13.17 30.47
N THR A 332 -10.75 -12.39 29.39
CA THR A 332 -11.03 -10.94 29.45
C THR A 332 -12.52 -10.63 29.48
N VAL A 333 -12.87 -9.51 30.11
CA VAL A 333 -14.22 -8.93 30.06
C VAL A 333 -14.31 -7.77 29.06
N SER A 334 -13.17 -7.26 28.58
CA SER A 334 -13.12 -6.11 27.68
C SER A 334 -13.61 -6.48 26.27
N PRO A 335 -14.63 -5.78 25.74
CA PRO A 335 -15.10 -5.99 24.37
C PRO A 335 -14.01 -5.76 23.33
N GLY A 336 -13.16 -4.74 23.51
CA GLY A 336 -12.09 -4.42 22.56
C GLY A 336 -10.99 -5.49 22.53
N VAL A 337 -10.57 -5.99 23.70
CA VAL A 337 -9.61 -7.10 23.79
C VAL A 337 -10.19 -8.37 23.15
N LYS A 338 -11.47 -8.68 23.38
CA LYS A 338 -12.14 -9.82 22.71
C LYS A 338 -12.19 -9.66 21.20
N ALA A 339 -12.44 -8.45 20.71
CA ALA A 339 -12.51 -8.16 19.30
C ALA A 339 -11.15 -8.32 18.62
N VAL A 340 -10.08 -7.76 19.20
CA VAL A 340 -8.70 -7.93 18.70
C VAL A 340 -8.28 -9.40 18.71
N ALA A 341 -8.47 -10.09 19.84
CA ALA A 341 -8.11 -11.52 19.94
C ALA A 341 -8.91 -12.38 18.95
N GLY A 342 -10.21 -12.13 18.80
CA GLY A 342 -11.07 -12.83 17.83
C GLY A 342 -10.62 -12.64 16.38
N ARG A 343 -10.20 -11.42 16.01
CA ARG A 343 -9.65 -11.12 14.68
C ARG A 343 -8.32 -11.84 14.45
N VAL A 344 -7.41 -11.84 15.43
CA VAL A 344 -6.16 -12.60 15.35
C VAL A 344 -6.45 -14.08 15.11
N ILE A 345 -7.34 -14.69 15.90
CA ILE A 345 -7.73 -16.10 15.72
C ILE A 345 -8.27 -16.34 14.30
N GLN A 346 -9.20 -15.50 13.83
CA GLN A 346 -9.79 -15.65 12.50
C GLN A 346 -8.73 -15.54 11.40
N ARG A 347 -7.80 -14.59 11.51
CA ARG A 347 -6.69 -14.39 10.56
C ARG A 347 -5.79 -15.61 10.48
N LEU A 348 -5.31 -16.08 11.62
CA LEU A 348 -4.41 -17.22 11.67
C LEU A 348 -5.13 -18.52 11.25
N ALA A 349 -6.43 -18.65 11.55
CA ALA A 349 -7.24 -19.77 11.08
C ALA A 349 -7.42 -19.74 9.55
N ASN A 350 -7.65 -18.57 8.95
CA ASN A 350 -7.70 -18.41 7.49
C ASN A 350 -6.35 -18.78 6.87
N LEU A 351 -5.26 -18.26 7.42
CA LEU A 351 -3.89 -18.60 7.02
C LEU A 351 -3.65 -20.12 7.11
N ARG A 352 -4.04 -20.76 8.21
CA ARG A 352 -3.84 -22.20 8.38
C ARG A 352 -4.67 -23.02 7.39
N THR A 353 -5.92 -22.63 7.15
CA THR A 353 -6.84 -23.30 6.21
C THR A 353 -6.30 -23.21 4.78
N ALA A 354 -5.90 -22.00 4.39
CA ALA A 354 -5.25 -21.68 3.13
C ALA A 354 -4.06 -22.61 2.85
N TRP A 355 -3.11 -22.70 3.77
CA TRP A 355 -1.91 -23.53 3.59
C TRP A 355 -2.18 -25.03 3.68
N ASN A 356 -3.14 -25.46 4.52
CA ASN A 356 -3.59 -26.85 4.55
C ASN A 356 -4.16 -27.27 3.18
N SER A 357 -4.96 -26.39 2.57
CA SER A 357 -5.56 -26.65 1.25
C SER A 357 -4.53 -26.69 0.12
N ALA A 358 -3.40 -25.98 0.28
CA ALA A 358 -2.26 -26.02 -0.63
C ALA A 358 -1.31 -27.21 -0.37
N GLY A 359 -1.59 -28.08 0.61
CA GLY A 359 -0.74 -29.23 0.95
C GLY A 359 0.52 -28.88 1.74
N LEU A 360 0.71 -27.62 2.13
CA LEU A 360 1.96 -27.10 2.69
C LEU A 360 2.25 -27.55 4.12
N TRP A 361 1.30 -28.19 4.78
CA TRP A 361 1.50 -28.78 6.11
C TRP A 361 1.68 -30.31 6.09
N ALA A 362 1.67 -30.92 4.90
CA ALA A 362 1.98 -32.34 4.75
C ALA A 362 3.50 -32.51 4.52
N PRO A 363 4.22 -33.23 5.41
CA PRO A 363 5.67 -33.45 5.26
C PRO A 363 6.04 -34.06 3.90
N GLU A 364 5.21 -34.95 3.38
CA GLU A 364 5.39 -35.59 2.07
C GLU A 364 5.29 -34.58 0.91
N HIS A 365 4.41 -33.58 1.00
CA HIS A 365 4.27 -32.57 -0.06
C HIS A 365 5.44 -31.60 -0.03
N LEU A 366 5.84 -31.16 1.16
CA LEU A 366 6.99 -30.28 1.36
C LEU A 366 8.30 -30.90 0.85
N GLN A 367 8.50 -32.21 1.05
CA GLN A 367 9.67 -32.94 0.53
C GLN A 367 9.71 -32.99 -1.01
N ASN A 368 8.57 -32.88 -1.67
CA ASN A 368 8.45 -32.91 -3.13
C ASN A 368 8.34 -31.50 -3.75
N THR A 369 8.39 -30.44 -2.95
CA THR A 369 8.31 -29.06 -3.40
C THR A 369 9.70 -28.54 -3.77
N ALA A 370 9.81 -27.75 -4.84
CA ALA A 370 11.10 -27.20 -5.24
C ALA A 370 11.66 -26.25 -4.16
N PRO A 371 12.98 -26.24 -3.87
CA PRO A 371 13.56 -25.40 -2.82
C PRO A 371 13.25 -23.90 -2.99
N VAL A 372 13.26 -23.41 -4.22
CA VAL A 372 12.88 -22.03 -4.54
C VAL A 372 11.44 -21.75 -4.13
N GLU A 373 10.50 -22.65 -4.40
CA GLU A 373 9.09 -22.48 -4.02
C GLU A 373 8.92 -22.51 -2.49
N LEU A 374 9.66 -23.38 -1.78
CA LEU A 374 9.69 -23.42 -0.32
C LEU A 374 10.15 -22.09 0.29
N ASP A 375 11.20 -21.49 -0.25
CA ASP A 375 11.72 -20.21 0.24
C ASP A 375 10.72 -19.06 0.02
N HIS A 376 9.99 -19.05 -1.11
CA HIS A 376 8.93 -18.06 -1.34
C HIS A 376 7.77 -18.22 -0.36
N LEU A 377 7.34 -19.46 -0.13
CA LEU A 377 6.27 -19.75 0.84
C LEU A 377 6.67 -19.34 2.25
N HIS A 378 7.92 -19.56 2.63
CA HIS A 378 8.47 -19.15 3.90
C HIS A 378 8.39 -17.62 4.06
N ARG A 379 8.91 -16.86 3.10
CA ARG A 379 8.87 -15.38 3.12
C ARG A 379 7.45 -14.83 3.13
N GLU A 380 6.54 -15.42 2.35
CA GLU A 380 5.13 -15.03 2.32
C GLU A 380 4.48 -15.27 3.69
N LEU A 381 4.70 -16.42 4.32
CA LEU A 381 4.19 -16.71 5.66
C LEU A 381 4.69 -15.71 6.71
N GLU A 382 5.99 -15.41 6.72
CA GLU A 382 6.57 -14.40 7.62
C GLU A 382 5.95 -13.02 7.39
N PHE A 383 5.76 -12.64 6.12
CA PHE A 383 5.09 -11.39 5.76
C PHE A 383 3.66 -11.34 6.32
N ARG A 384 2.89 -12.42 6.19
CA ARG A 384 1.51 -12.50 6.70
C ARG A 384 1.43 -12.53 8.22
N CYS A 385 2.37 -13.18 8.90
CA CYS A 385 2.46 -13.14 10.36
C CYS A 385 2.74 -11.71 10.85
N ARG A 386 3.68 -11.01 10.21
CA ARG A 386 3.95 -9.59 10.50
C ARG A 386 2.75 -8.69 10.21
N ALA A 387 1.98 -8.98 9.15
CA ALA A 387 0.74 -8.25 8.85
C ALA A 387 -0.31 -8.44 9.96
N ALA A 388 -0.54 -9.68 10.41
CA ALA A 388 -1.47 -9.97 11.50
C ALA A 388 -1.11 -9.23 12.80
N TYR A 389 0.19 -9.11 13.11
CA TYR A 389 0.66 -8.25 14.20
C TYR A 389 0.24 -6.79 13.99
N ARG A 390 0.64 -6.17 12.86
CA ARG A 390 0.37 -4.75 12.57
C ARG A 390 -1.12 -4.42 12.61
N ASP A 391 -1.95 -5.27 11.99
CA ASP A 391 -3.41 -5.11 11.96
C ASP A 391 -3.99 -5.13 13.37
N SER A 392 -3.50 -6.02 14.22
CA SER A 392 -3.99 -6.17 15.60
C SER A 392 -3.66 -4.98 16.49
N VAL A 393 -2.56 -4.25 16.22
CA VAL A 393 -2.16 -3.06 16.98
C VAL A 393 -2.84 -1.79 16.47
N TRP A 394 -3.24 -1.77 15.20
CA TRP A 394 -4.00 -0.66 14.62
C TRP A 394 -5.43 -0.59 15.14
N GLN A 395 -6.11 -1.74 15.17
CA GLN A 395 -7.56 -1.76 15.30
C GLN A 395 -8.05 -1.62 16.75
N GLU A 396 -8.20 -0.37 17.21
CA GLU A 396 -9.42 0.21 17.80
C GLU A 396 -9.09 1.54 18.50
N HIS A 397 -9.73 2.63 18.07
CA HIS A 397 -9.68 3.95 18.74
C HIS A 397 -10.33 3.97 20.15
N ALA A 398 -10.72 2.80 20.67
CA ALA A 398 -11.41 2.62 21.94
C ALA A 398 -10.66 1.73 22.94
N LEU A 399 -9.42 1.31 22.66
CA LEU A 399 -8.62 0.55 23.61
C LEU A 399 -8.13 1.44 24.74
N SER A 400 -8.53 1.11 25.97
CA SER A 400 -7.99 1.73 27.18
C SER A 400 -6.57 1.25 27.46
N ASP A 401 -5.80 1.96 28.28
CA ASP A 401 -4.45 1.52 28.66
C ASP A 401 -4.44 0.12 29.31
N ARG A 402 -5.55 -0.23 29.99
CA ARG A 402 -5.77 -1.58 30.54
C ARG A 402 -5.99 -2.65 29.46
N ASP A 403 -6.54 -2.28 28.31
CA ASP A 403 -6.69 -3.19 27.17
C ASP A 403 -5.33 -3.42 26.49
N TYR A 404 -4.50 -2.38 26.37
CA TYR A 404 -3.12 -2.50 25.89
C TYR A 404 -2.30 -3.48 26.73
N LEU A 405 -2.32 -3.34 28.06
CA LEU A 405 -1.59 -4.25 28.97
C LEU A 405 -2.06 -5.71 28.86
N GLN A 406 -3.34 -5.93 28.55
CA GLN A 406 -3.89 -7.27 28.34
C GLN A 406 -3.49 -7.87 26.99
N LEU A 407 -3.36 -7.03 25.96
CA LEU A 407 -2.99 -7.43 24.59
C LEU A 407 -1.48 -7.56 24.39
N GLU A 408 -0.67 -6.86 25.21
CA GLU A 408 0.78 -6.85 25.11
C GLU A 408 1.41 -8.25 25.05
N PRO A 409 1.03 -9.24 25.88
CA PRO A 409 1.58 -10.58 25.75
C PRO A 409 1.27 -11.22 24.38
N LEU A 410 0.06 -11.02 23.86
CA LEU A 410 -0.37 -11.57 22.56
C LEU A 410 0.42 -10.92 21.41
N TRP A 411 0.61 -9.61 21.50
CA TRP A 411 1.42 -8.83 20.57
C TRP A 411 2.90 -9.24 20.58
N ARG A 412 3.49 -9.42 21.76
CA ARG A 412 4.86 -9.98 21.88
C ARG A 412 4.95 -11.38 21.29
N CYS A 413 3.93 -12.21 21.52
CA CYS A 413 3.87 -13.55 20.90
C CYS A 413 3.85 -13.44 19.38
N LEU A 414 2.97 -12.61 18.79
CA LEU A 414 2.91 -12.36 17.35
C LEU A 414 4.22 -11.82 16.75
N GLN A 415 4.99 -11.01 17.49
CA GLN A 415 6.29 -10.50 17.05
C GLN A 415 7.42 -11.52 17.15
N ALA A 416 7.41 -12.39 18.17
CA ALA A 416 8.50 -13.32 18.44
C ALA A 416 8.73 -14.37 17.34
N GLY A 417 7.77 -14.57 16.42
CA GLY A 417 7.95 -15.42 15.24
C GLY A 417 8.49 -14.68 14.01
N ALA A 418 8.64 -13.35 14.09
CA ALA A 418 9.14 -12.49 13.01
C ALA A 418 10.59 -12.03 13.22
N ALA A 419 11.18 -12.37 14.37
CA ALA A 419 12.50 -11.93 14.79
C ALA A 419 13.43 -13.14 14.97
N ASP A 420 13.95 -13.66 13.85
CA ASP A 420 15.18 -14.47 13.85
C ASP A 420 16.25 -13.90 12.89
N THR A 421 16.07 -12.65 12.44
CA THR A 421 17.16 -11.86 11.86
C THR A 421 17.18 -10.46 12.47
N GLU A 422 18.19 -10.26 13.31
CA GLU A 422 18.67 -8.98 13.86
C GLU A 422 18.06 -8.49 15.19
N THR A 423 18.97 -7.94 15.98
CA THR A 423 18.97 -7.73 17.44
C THR A 423 17.80 -6.94 18.02
N PRO A 424 17.34 -7.24 19.25
CA PRO A 424 16.33 -6.45 19.94
C PRO A 424 16.91 -5.08 20.32
N VAL A 425 16.38 -4.01 19.75
CA VAL A 425 16.59 -2.66 20.30
C VAL A 425 15.73 -2.54 21.55
N ALA A 426 16.38 -2.16 22.66
CA ALA A 426 15.76 -2.00 23.96
C ALA A 426 14.54 -1.07 23.89
N ASP A 427 13.43 -1.54 24.45
CA ASP A 427 12.27 -0.71 24.81
C ASP A 427 12.77 0.52 25.58
N THR A 428 12.71 1.70 24.97
CA THR A 428 12.75 2.94 25.73
C THR A 428 11.41 3.09 26.44
N ASP A 429 11.48 2.97 27.76
CA ASP A 429 10.44 3.22 28.75
C ASP A 429 9.34 4.19 28.28
N LEU A 430 8.10 3.68 28.29
CA LEU A 430 6.88 4.47 28.36
C LEU A 430 6.90 5.31 29.65
N SER A 431 7.59 6.44 29.63
CA SER A 431 7.53 7.40 30.72
C SER A 431 6.16 8.09 30.71
N THR A 432 5.60 8.23 31.90
CA THR A 432 4.31 8.83 32.27
C THR A 432 4.03 10.26 31.74
N ALA A 433 4.90 10.84 30.91
CA ALA A 433 4.73 12.17 30.32
C ALA A 433 3.83 12.18 29.06
N GLU A 434 3.70 11.06 28.35
CA GLU A 434 3.00 11.01 27.04
C GLU A 434 1.47 10.81 27.15
N LEU A 435 0.97 10.49 28.35
CA LEU A 435 -0.48 10.45 28.62
C LEU A 435 -1.14 11.85 28.57
N SER A 436 -0.36 12.93 28.63
CA SER A 436 -0.87 14.30 28.50
C SER A 436 -1.19 14.70 27.05
N ALA A 437 -0.64 14.02 26.04
CA ALA A 437 -0.86 14.38 24.63
C ALA A 437 -2.21 13.88 24.06
N ARG A 438 -2.93 13.03 24.80
CA ARG A 438 -4.28 12.54 24.45
C ARG A 438 -5.40 13.56 24.67
N ALA A 439 -5.11 14.74 25.23
CA ALA A 439 -6.10 15.77 25.50
C ALA A 439 -6.32 16.75 24.33
N ASP A 440 -5.38 16.86 23.39
CA ASP A 440 -5.44 17.85 22.31
C ASP A 440 -5.59 17.16 20.94
N GLY A 441 -6.85 16.82 20.63
CA GLY A 441 -7.46 16.88 19.29
C GLY A 441 -6.75 16.23 18.09
N ILE A 442 -7.28 15.07 17.67
CA ILE A 442 -7.41 14.72 16.25
C ILE A 442 -8.90 14.64 15.91
#